data_AF-A0A1G7HPN5-F1
#
_entry.id   AF-A0A1G7HPN5-F1
#
_cell.length_a   1.000
_cell.length_b   1.000
_cell.length_c   1.000
_cell.angle_alpha   90.00
_cell.angle_beta   90.00
_cell.angle_gamma   90.00
#
_symmetry.space_group_name_H-M   'P 1'
#
loop_
_entity.id
_entity.type
_entity.pdbx_description
1 polymer ?
#
loop_
_entity_poly.entity_id
_entity_poly.type
_entity_poly.pdbx_seq_one_letter_code
_entity_poly.pdbx_strand_id
1 'polypeptide(L)'
;MEQRKRGRKRLGNKKRYHNVMLRFNNTDYERLGKICESFDLDISERGVISPLLRRLVLNKESEEKDRLPDPSNLAYNINRIGNNINQLVKIAHHKNLRSPNSSLENEILKTNELLNALIKIMMEERSI
;
A
#
# COMPACT_ATOMS: atom_id res chain seq x y z
N MET A 1 -1.54 14.25 37.54
CA MET A 1 -1.16 13.74 36.20
C MET A 1 -2.37 13.88 35.29
N GLU A 2 -2.30 14.73 34.26
CA GLU A 2 -3.43 14.90 33.33
C GLU A 2 -3.66 13.64 32.49
N GLN A 3 -4.93 13.22 32.42
CA GLN A 3 -5.37 12.05 31.67
C GLN A 3 -4.94 12.14 30.20
N ARG A 4 -4.05 11.24 29.77
CA ARG A 4 -3.64 11.10 28.36
C ARG A 4 -4.85 10.62 27.55
N LYS A 5 -5.52 11.54 26.84
CA LYS A 5 -6.59 11.21 25.89
C LYS A 5 -6.05 10.21 24.86
N ARG A 6 -6.56 8.97 24.90
CA ARG A 6 -6.31 7.94 23.88
C ARG A 6 -6.97 8.41 22.59
N GLY A 7 -6.16 8.69 21.56
CA GLY A 7 -6.61 9.18 20.27
C GLY A 7 -5.46 9.55 19.35
N ARG A 8 -5.78 9.91 18.10
CA ARG A 8 -4.81 10.34 17.08
C ARG A 8 -4.02 11.55 17.60
N LYS A 9 -2.69 11.51 17.49
CA LYS A 9 -1.78 12.57 17.94
C LYS A 9 -2.31 13.93 17.49
N ARG A 10 -2.54 14.85 18.43
CA ARG A 10 -2.89 16.23 18.11
C ARG A 10 -1.73 16.81 17.30
N LEU A 11 -2.00 17.07 16.02
CA LEU A 11 -1.04 17.74 15.17
C LEU A 11 -0.95 19.17 15.67
N GLY A 12 0.18 19.55 16.25
CA GLY A 12 0.35 20.86 16.88
C GLY A 12 0.11 22.02 15.92
N ASN A 13 0.17 23.24 16.45
CA ASN A 13 -0.12 24.50 15.74
C ASN A 13 0.78 24.77 14.51
N LYS A 14 1.75 23.88 14.25
CA LYS A 14 2.75 23.94 13.20
C LYS A 14 2.38 23.09 11.95
N LYS A 15 1.22 22.44 11.90
CA LYS A 15 0.87 21.58 10.74
C LYS A 15 0.63 22.37 9.45
N ARG A 16 0.14 23.62 9.54
CA ARG A 16 -0.22 24.45 8.37
C ARG A 16 0.25 25.88 8.61
N TYR A 17 1.47 26.18 8.16
CA TYR A 17 2.08 27.50 8.31
C TYR A 17 1.60 28.51 7.28
N HIS A 18 1.34 28.06 6.05
CA HIS A 18 0.92 28.92 4.96
C HIS A 18 -0.58 28.76 4.72
N ASN A 19 -1.32 29.84 4.95
CA ASN A 19 -2.74 29.91 4.60
C ASN A 19 -2.87 30.64 3.26
N VAL A 20 -3.63 30.05 2.33
CA VAL A 20 -3.90 30.63 1.01
C VAL A 20 -5.42 30.70 0.87
N MET A 21 -5.94 31.90 0.60
CA MET A 21 -7.36 32.11 0.35
C MET A 21 -7.60 32.06 -1.16
N LEU A 22 -8.41 31.10 -1.60
CA LEU A 22 -8.83 30.97 -3.00
C LEU A 22 -10.28 31.45 -3.11
N ARG A 23 -10.54 32.34 -4.08
CA ARG A 23 -11.89 32.78 -4.43
C ARG A 23 -12.31 32.07 -5.71
N PHE A 24 -13.50 31.49 -5.69
CA PHE A 24 -14.12 30.85 -6.85
C PHE A 24 -15.26 31.73 -7.35
N ASN A 25 -15.42 31.82 -8.66
CA ASN A 25 -16.66 32.32 -9.24
C ASN A 25 -17.72 31.19 -9.21
N ASN A 26 -18.98 31.53 -9.50
CA ASN A 26 -20.08 30.55 -9.43
C ASN A 26 -19.85 29.36 -10.39
N THR A 27 -19.38 29.63 -11.61
CA THR A 27 -19.15 28.58 -12.63
C THR A 27 -18.02 27.62 -12.27
N ASP A 28 -16.96 28.12 -11.64
CA ASP A 28 -15.82 27.33 -11.19
C ASP A 28 -16.17 26.56 -9.92
N TYR A 29 -17.04 27.12 -9.07
CA TYR A 29 -17.58 26.42 -7.92
C TYR A 29 -18.47 25.25 -8.32
N GLU A 30 -19.32 25.43 -9.34
CA GLU A 30 -20.13 24.34 -9.91
C GLU A 30 -19.25 23.23 -10.52
N ARG A 31 -18.20 23.61 -11.25
CA ARG A 31 -17.22 22.65 -11.78
C ARG A 31 -16.52 21.88 -10.66
N LEU A 32 -16.17 22.56 -9.56
CA LEU A 32 -15.59 21.93 -8.39
C LEU A 32 -16.57 20.92 -7.77
N GLY A 33 -17.86 21.24 -7.73
CA GLY A 33 -18.93 20.33 -7.31
C GLY A 33 -18.93 19.03 -8.11
N LYS A 34 -18.91 19.12 -9.45
CA LYS A 34 -18.84 17.95 -10.33
C LYS A 34 -17.59 17.09 -10.09
N ILE A 35 -16.45 17.72 -9.78
CA ILE A 35 -15.22 17.00 -9.44
C ILE A 35 -15.39 16.29 -8.10
N CYS A 36 -15.96 16.94 -7.08
CA CYS A 36 -16.25 16.29 -5.80
C CYS A 36 -17.16 15.06 -5.98
N GLU A 37 -18.24 15.19 -6.76
CA GLU A 37 -19.15 14.09 -7.07
C GLU A 37 -18.45 12.90 -7.73
N SER A 38 -17.48 13.15 -8.62
CA SER A 38 -16.71 12.08 -9.26
C SER A 38 -15.86 11.24 -8.29
N PHE A 39 -15.62 11.73 -7.08
CA PHE A 39 -14.94 11.01 -6.00
C PHE A 39 -15.91 10.54 -4.90
N ASP A 40 -17.23 10.59 -5.14
CA ASP A 40 -18.29 10.33 -4.16
C ASP A 40 -18.18 11.23 -2.92
N LEU A 41 -17.77 12.49 -3.11
CA LEU A 41 -17.61 13.47 -2.03
C LEU A 41 -18.68 14.57 -2.12
N ASP A 42 -19.28 14.91 -0.97
CA ASP A 42 -20.20 16.04 -0.87
C ASP A 42 -19.46 17.36 -0.62
N ILE A 43 -19.61 18.32 -1.54
CA ILE A 43 -18.99 19.64 -1.46
C ILE A 43 -19.51 20.48 -0.28
N SER A 44 -20.72 20.20 0.20
CA SER A 44 -21.35 20.88 1.33
C SER A 44 -20.73 20.50 2.67
N GLU A 45 -20.04 19.36 2.73
CA GLU A 45 -19.42 18.87 3.95
C GLU A 45 -18.14 19.65 4.31
N ARG A 46 -18.04 20.02 5.59
CA ARG A 46 -16.89 20.75 6.11
C ARG A 46 -15.63 19.88 6.01
N GLY A 47 -14.66 20.37 5.24
CA GLY A 47 -13.36 19.73 5.14
C GLY A 47 -13.23 18.77 3.96
N VAL A 48 -14.12 18.82 2.98
CA VAL A 48 -13.98 18.11 1.70
C VAL A 48 -13.16 18.92 0.69
N ILE A 49 -13.53 20.19 0.50
CA ILE A 49 -12.90 21.06 -0.51
C ILE A 49 -11.39 21.25 -0.25
N SER A 50 -11.00 21.58 0.98
CA SER A 50 -9.60 21.95 1.27
C SER A 50 -8.62 20.77 1.09
N PRO A 51 -8.93 19.54 1.54
CA PRO A 51 -8.11 18.37 1.23
C PRO A 51 -8.11 18.01 -0.26
N LEU A 52 -9.25 18.10 -0.94
CA LEU A 52 -9.35 17.81 -2.36
C LEU A 52 -8.47 18.75 -3.19
N LEU A 53 -8.60 20.07 -3.01
CA LEU A 53 -7.77 21.06 -3.70
C LEU A 53 -6.28 20.87 -3.40
N ARG A 54 -5.93 20.57 -2.14
CA ARG A 54 -4.55 20.26 -1.77
C ARG A 54 -4.03 19.03 -2.51
N ARG A 55 -4.81 17.96 -2.59
CA ARG A 55 -4.45 16.74 -3.33
C ARG A 55 -4.29 17.05 -4.82
N LEU A 56 -5.22 17.80 -5.41
CA LEU A 56 -5.17 18.14 -6.84
C LEU A 56 -3.95 18.99 -7.17
N VAL A 57 -3.63 20.00 -6.35
CA VAL A 57 -2.44 20.84 -6.55
C VAL A 57 -1.15 20.04 -6.38
N LEU A 58 -1.03 19.26 -5.30
CA LEU A 58 0.15 18.42 -5.04
C LEU A 58 0.35 17.35 -6.13
N ASN A 59 -0.74 16.78 -6.65
CA ASN A 59 -0.68 15.75 -7.69
C ASN A 59 -0.42 16.32 -9.10
N LYS A 60 -0.59 17.64 -9.29
CA LYS A 60 -0.35 18.33 -10.56
C LYS A 60 1.15 18.63 -10.79
N GLU A 61 1.95 18.65 -9.72
CA GLU A 61 3.42 18.82 -9.80
C GLU A 61 4.19 17.51 -10.03
N SER A 62 3.56 16.34 -9.87
CA SER A 62 4.20 15.07 -10.23
C SER A 62 4.01 14.83 -11.73
N GLU A 63 5.07 14.99 -12.54
CA GLU A 63 5.12 14.35 -13.84
C GLU A 63 4.87 12.83 -13.65
N GLU A 64 4.20 12.18 -14.60
CA GLU A 64 3.92 10.74 -14.55
C GLU A 64 5.18 9.89 -14.32
N LYS A 65 6.35 10.46 -14.64
CA LYS A 65 7.71 9.92 -14.44
C LYS A 65 8.17 9.85 -12.98
N ASP A 66 7.62 10.68 -12.08
CA ASP A 66 8.01 10.74 -10.66
C ASP A 66 7.10 9.91 -9.75
N ARG A 67 6.05 9.28 -10.31
CA ARG A 67 5.17 8.39 -9.55
C ARG A 67 5.83 7.03 -9.41
N LEU A 68 6.11 6.62 -8.17
CA LEU A 68 6.49 5.24 -7.87
C LEU A 68 5.42 4.30 -8.43
N PRO A 69 5.79 3.23 -9.15
CA PRO A 69 4.83 2.25 -9.65
C PRO A 69 4.06 1.67 -8.47
N ASP A 70 2.75 1.45 -8.65
CA ASP A 70 1.88 0.98 -7.58
C ASP A 70 2.41 -0.36 -7.01
N PRO A 71 2.95 -0.38 -5.77
CA PRO A 71 3.55 -1.57 -5.21
C PRO A 71 2.50 -2.60 -4.77
N SER A 72 1.21 -2.28 -4.88
CA SER A 72 0.10 -3.12 -4.41
C SER A 72 0.11 -4.52 -5.05
N ASN A 73 0.36 -4.61 -6.36
CA ASN A 73 0.48 -5.90 -7.06
C ASN A 73 1.70 -6.70 -6.62
N LEU A 74 2.85 -6.05 -6.45
CA LEU A 74 4.08 -6.70 -5.96
C LEU A 74 3.89 -7.20 -4.52
N ALA A 75 3.31 -6.37 -3.65
CA ALA A 75 3.02 -6.71 -2.27
C ALA A 75 2.00 -7.88 -2.18
N TYR A 76 0.98 -7.90 -3.05
CA TYR A 76 0.04 -9.01 -3.14
C TYR A 76 0.73 -10.31 -3.51
N ASN A 77 1.59 -10.29 -4.54
CA ASN A 77 2.34 -11.47 -4.98
C ASN A 77 3.33 -11.97 -3.91
N ILE A 78 4.05 -11.05 -3.26
CA ILE A 78 4.96 -11.40 -2.14
C ILE A 78 4.18 -12.02 -0.98
N ASN A 79 3.02 -11.45 -0.61
CA ASN A 79 2.18 -12.03 0.44
C ASN A 79 1.67 -13.42 0.08
N ARG A 80 1.32 -13.65 -1.18
CA ARG A 80 0.89 -14.98 -1.66
C ARG A 80 2.03 -16.00 -1.58
N ILE A 81 3.25 -15.61 -1.96
CA ILE A 81 4.46 -16.44 -1.82
C ILE A 81 4.73 -16.76 -0.35
N GLY A 82 4.71 -15.75 0.53
CA GLY A 82 4.91 -15.92 1.97
C GLY A 82 3.88 -16.87 2.61
N ASN A 83 2.61 -16.78 2.21
CA ASN A 83 1.56 -17.69 2.67
C ASN A 83 1.82 -19.14 2.25
N ASN A 84 2.23 -19.37 1.01
CA ASN A 84 2.54 -20.73 0.52
C ASN A 84 3.74 -21.33 1.28
N ILE A 85 4.79 -20.54 1.53
CA ILE A 85 5.94 -20.97 2.33
C ILE A 85 5.51 -21.34 3.75
N ASN A 86 4.66 -20.52 4.38
CA ASN A 86 4.15 -20.79 5.72
C ASN A 86 3.34 -22.11 5.78
N GLN A 87 2.52 -22.38 4.76
CA GLN A 87 1.78 -23.63 4.66
C GLN A 87 2.73 -24.84 4.53
N LEU A 88 3.75 -24.76 3.67
CA LEU A 88 4.74 -25.82 3.50
C LEU A 88 5.49 -26.10 4.80
N VAL A 89 5.94 -25.06 5.51
CA VAL A 89 6.65 -25.21 6.79
C VAL A 89 5.73 -25.85 7.84
N LYS A 90 4.47 -25.44 7.94
CA LYS A 90 3.51 -26.06 8.86
C LYS A 90 3.26 -27.52 8.53
N ILE A 91 3.12 -27.87 7.25
CA ILE A 91 2.94 -29.26 6.82
C ILE A 91 4.18 -30.09 7.17
N ALA A 92 5.38 -29.60 6.86
CA ALA A 92 6.63 -30.27 7.19
C ALA A 92 6.76 -30.48 8.70
N HIS A 93 6.46 -29.46 9.50
CA HIS A 93 6.51 -29.54 10.97
C HIS A 93 5.48 -30.54 11.52
N HIS A 94 4.24 -30.51 11.02
CA HIS A 94 3.20 -31.46 11.42
C HIS A 94 3.52 -32.89 11.01
N LYS A 95 4.09 -33.11 9.82
CA LYS A 95 4.54 -34.44 9.37
C LYS A 95 5.67 -34.97 10.25
N ASN A 96 6.65 -34.13 10.56
CA ASN A 96 7.78 -34.49 11.42
C ASN A 96 7.32 -34.85 12.86
N LEU A 97 6.37 -34.11 13.40
CA LEU A 97 5.75 -34.42 14.70
C LEU A 97 4.94 -35.73 14.70
N ARG A 98 4.32 -36.09 13.58
CA ARG A 98 3.41 -37.24 13.47
C ARG A 98 4.12 -38.53 13.05
N SER A 99 5.29 -38.42 12.41
CA SER A 99 6.14 -39.54 11.98
C SER A 99 7.61 -39.09 11.98
N PRO A 100 8.32 -39.20 13.12
CA PRO A 100 9.71 -38.74 13.25
C PRO A 100 10.72 -39.53 12.37
N ASN A 101 10.29 -40.62 11.74
CA ASN A 101 11.09 -41.47 10.86
C ASN A 101 10.74 -41.35 9.36
N SER A 102 9.84 -40.45 8.95
CA SER A 102 9.61 -40.23 7.51
C SER A 102 10.70 -39.32 6.97
N SER A 103 11.58 -39.85 6.13
CA SER A 103 12.60 -39.07 5.42
C SER A 103 11.94 -37.93 4.62
N LEU A 104 12.22 -36.68 5.02
CA LEU A 104 11.82 -35.44 4.32
C LEU A 104 12.81 -35.04 3.22
N GLU A 105 13.82 -35.87 2.95
CA GLU A 105 14.94 -35.55 2.07
C GLU A 105 14.49 -35.22 0.64
N ASN A 106 13.54 -35.99 0.11
CA ASN A 106 12.96 -35.75 -1.22
C ASN A 106 12.17 -34.43 -1.30
N GLU A 107 11.47 -34.06 -0.24
CA GLU A 107 10.67 -32.83 -0.18
C GLU A 107 11.59 -31.60 -0.06
N ILE A 108 12.66 -31.70 0.73
CA ILE A 108 13.69 -30.66 0.86
C ILE A 108 14.43 -30.45 -0.46
N LEU A 109 14.85 -31.53 -1.14
CA LEU A 109 15.50 -31.45 -2.46
C LEU A 109 14.63 -30.72 -3.47
N LYS A 110 13.35 -31.10 -3.56
CA LYS A 110 12.41 -30.49 -4.51
C LYS A 110 12.10 -29.03 -4.19
N THR A 111 12.09 -28.67 -2.90
CA THR A 111 11.93 -27.27 -2.46
C THR A 111 13.14 -26.43 -2.84
N ASN A 112 14.36 -26.97 -2.67
CA ASN A 112 15.60 -26.30 -3.06
C ASN A 112 15.68 -26.11 -4.58
N GLU A 113 15.26 -27.09 -5.38
CA GLU A 113 15.17 -26.97 -6.84
C GLU A 113 14.24 -25.83 -7.26
N LEU A 114 13.04 -25.77 -6.67
CA LEU A 114 12.06 -24.72 -6.97
C LEU A 114 12.54 -23.33 -6.56
N LEU A 115 13.20 -23.20 -5.39
CA LEU A 115 13.80 -21.94 -4.96
C LEU A 115 14.90 -21.48 -5.91
N ASN A 116 15.74 -22.41 -6.37
CA ASN A 116 16.82 -22.09 -7.31
C ASN A 116 16.28 -21.66 -8.68
N ALA A 117 15.20 -22.30 -9.16
CA ALA A 117 14.51 -21.88 -10.37
C ALA A 117 13.92 -20.46 -10.24
N LEU A 118 13.31 -20.15 -9.09
CA LEU A 118 12.79 -18.81 -8.78
C LEU A 118 13.90 -17.74 -8.78
N ILE A 119 15.05 -18.05 -8.18
CA ILE A 119 16.21 -17.15 -8.17
C ILE A 119 16.71 -16.90 -9.59
N LYS A 120 16.80 -17.94 -10.43
CA LYS A 120 17.20 -17.78 -11.84
C LYS A 120 16.27 -16.86 -12.61
N ILE A 121 14.96 -17.06 -12.51
CA ILE A 121 13.95 -16.20 -13.17
C ILE A 121 14.13 -14.75 -12.72
N MET A 122 14.28 -14.52 -11.41
CA MET A 122 14.49 -13.16 -10.87
C MET A 122 15.82 -12.52 -11.29
N MET A 123 16.86 -13.32 -11.58
CA MET A 123 18.16 -12.82 -12.04
C MET A 123 18.18 -12.56 -13.55
N GLU A 124 17.46 -13.36 -14.35
CA GLU A 124 17.31 -13.15 -15.80
C GLU A 124 16.52 -11.87 -16.10
N GLU A 125 15.48 -11.55 -15.33
CA GLU A 125 14.73 -10.28 -15.45
C GLU A 125 15.57 -9.02 -15.16
N ARG A 126 16.74 -9.14 -14.52
CA ARG A 126 17.66 -8.01 -14.26
C ARG A 126 18.59 -7.68 -15.41
N SER A 127 18.59 -8.49 -16.48
CA SER A 127 19.53 -8.37 -17.61
C SER A 127 18.92 -7.78 -18.88
N ILE A 128 17.70 -7.24 -18.80
CA ILE A 128 16.98 -6.52 -19.87
C ILE A 128 16.71 -5.08 -19.41
#